data_AF-K7W650-F1
#
_entry.id   AF-K7W650-F1
#
_cell.length_a   1.000
_cell.length_b   1.000
_cell.length_c   1.000
_cell.angle_alpha   90.00
_cell.angle_beta   90.00
_cell.angle_gamma   90.00
#
_symmetry.space_group_name_H-M   'P 1'
#
loop_
_entity.id
_entity.type
_entity.pdbx_description
1 polymer ?
#
loop_
_entity_poly.entity_id
_entity_poly.type
_entity_poly.pdbx_seq_one_letter_code
_entity_poly.pdbx_strand_id
1 'polypeptide(L)'
;MRINEITYYDREFEWRFEPIQFSVLTLLVGISGVGKTQILKAIVTMRSIAKGKSLNGVKWDICFTANNNSQYHWVGEFETKKLDNFDAFILEDILDGEENEEQEFQIIYESLSVNGEILIKRDDKGIKFKDKFVPKLSRFQSAVSLLSEEPDIAPVQDSFNQIIYSDQSSSVNAIYPTIKYASLTQKYSSLTLCDLKGSNLPVQIKLALVYDHFPNEFNLIKENFIEIFNQVEDIKLRPDENEDLHLILTEYPFVKIKEKGVNTWINQHRISSGMFKILMLISAIYLSTEGTVILIDEFENSLGVNCINVLSDLLAESRNLQFIITSHHPYIINKVGMEHWKIVTRRVV
;
A
#
# COMPACT_ATOMS: atom_id res chain seq x y z
N MET A 1 -4.44 -7.64 8.43
CA MET A 1 -3.55 -6.92 9.34
C MET A 1 -4.26 -5.71 9.95
N ARG A 2 -3.81 -5.30 11.13
CA ARG A 2 -4.03 -3.96 11.69
C ARG A 2 -2.73 -3.51 12.38
N ILE A 3 -2.14 -2.41 11.91
CA ILE A 3 -1.00 -1.77 12.58
C ILE A 3 -1.54 -1.09 13.84
N ASN A 4 -0.98 -1.45 14.99
CA ASN A 4 -1.41 -0.92 16.28
C ASN A 4 -0.52 0.24 16.69
N GLU A 5 0.79 0.06 16.59
CA GLU A 5 1.80 1.05 16.96
C GLU A 5 3.04 0.90 16.09
N ILE A 6 3.69 2.01 15.76
CA ILE A 6 5.00 2.02 15.09
C ILE A 6 5.92 3.06 15.70
N THR A 7 7.20 2.72 15.79
CA THR A 7 8.32 3.62 16.03
C THR A 7 9.37 3.36 14.95
N TYR A 8 9.97 4.43 14.45
CA TYR A 8 10.94 4.34 13.36
C TYR A 8 12.06 5.35 13.57
N TYR A 9 13.27 4.93 13.23
CA TYR A 9 14.43 5.80 13.20
C TYR A 9 15.31 5.46 12.00
N ASP A 10 15.49 6.45 11.14
CA ASP A 10 16.50 6.49 10.09
C ASP A 10 17.76 7.18 10.62
N ARG A 11 18.83 6.41 10.81
CA ARG A 11 20.11 6.96 11.30
C ARG A 11 20.90 7.68 10.23
N GLU A 12 20.68 7.40 8.96
CA GLU A 12 21.37 8.07 7.87
C GLU A 12 20.91 9.53 7.80
N PHE A 13 19.59 9.75 7.84
CA PHE A 13 18.99 11.08 7.78
C PHE A 13 18.73 11.72 9.14
N GLU A 14 19.14 11.06 10.23
CA GLU A 14 18.86 11.45 11.62
C GLU A 14 17.36 11.73 11.86
N TRP A 15 16.49 11.00 11.16
CA TRP A 15 15.06 11.23 11.15
C TRP A 15 14.31 10.15 11.93
N ARG A 16 13.53 10.57 12.93
CA ARG A 16 12.72 9.67 13.77
C ARG A 16 11.38 10.27 14.11
N PHE A 17 10.45 9.43 14.51
CA PHE A 17 9.24 9.85 15.21
C PHE A 17 9.04 9.05 16.50
N GLU A 18 8.40 9.70 17.49
CA GLU A 18 7.93 9.06 18.72
C GLU A 18 6.83 8.02 18.41
N PRO A 19 6.61 7.00 19.25
CA PRO A 19 5.63 5.95 18.99
C PRO A 19 4.26 6.49 18.56
N ILE A 20 3.77 6.06 17.40
CA ILE A 20 2.46 6.46 16.86
C ILE A 20 1.50 5.28 16.96
N GLN A 21 0.42 5.47 17.69
CA GLN A 21 -0.69 4.51 17.76
C GLN A 21 -1.73 4.79 16.69
N PHE A 22 -2.14 3.76 15.95
CA PHE A 22 -3.15 3.89 14.89
C PHE A 22 -4.48 3.28 15.29
N SER A 23 -5.54 4.00 14.94
CA SER A 23 -6.90 3.49 14.91
C SER A 23 -7.21 2.86 13.55
N VAL A 24 -8.43 2.35 13.42
CA VAL A 24 -8.96 1.83 12.16
C VAL A 24 -8.91 2.88 11.05
N LEU A 25 -9.37 4.10 11.33
CA LEU A 25 -9.11 5.28 10.53
C LEU A 25 -8.19 6.21 11.33
N THR A 26 -7.07 6.60 10.73
CA THR A 26 -6.14 7.58 11.28
C THR A 26 -5.88 8.68 10.25
N LEU A 27 -6.15 9.93 10.62
CA LEU A 27 -5.80 11.12 9.86
C LEU A 27 -4.57 11.78 10.47
N LEU A 28 -3.45 11.75 9.76
CA LEU A 28 -2.25 12.50 10.10
C LEU A 28 -2.47 13.97 9.71
N VAL A 29 -2.53 14.85 10.71
CA VAL A 29 -2.81 16.29 10.55
C VAL A 29 -1.56 17.09 10.87
N GLY A 30 -1.22 18.05 10.01
CA GLY A 30 -0.12 18.97 10.27
C GLY A 30 0.19 19.84 9.06
N ILE A 31 1.00 20.88 9.25
CA ILE A 31 1.42 21.78 8.18
C ILE A 31 2.16 21.02 7.06
N SER A 32 2.24 21.61 5.87
CA SER A 32 3.02 21.04 4.77
C SER A 32 4.51 20.93 5.17
N GLY A 33 5.17 19.87 4.72
CA GLY A 33 6.59 19.61 5.01
C GLY A 33 6.92 19.12 6.44
N VAL A 34 5.92 18.84 7.29
CA VAL A 34 6.16 18.41 8.68
C VAL A 34 6.59 16.94 8.83
N GLY A 35 6.53 16.14 7.75
CA GLY A 35 6.92 14.73 7.75
C GLY A 35 5.77 13.70 7.70
N LYS A 36 4.54 14.11 7.38
CA LYS A 36 3.38 13.19 7.25
C LYS A 36 3.62 12.08 6.23
N THR A 37 4.05 12.43 5.02
CA THR A 37 4.43 11.50 3.95
C THR A 37 5.52 10.53 4.40
N GLN A 38 6.51 11.01 5.17
CA GLN A 38 7.60 10.18 5.66
C GLN A 38 7.13 9.11 6.66
N ILE A 39 6.08 9.38 7.43
CA ILE A 39 5.45 8.36 8.29
C ILE A 39 4.82 7.25 7.43
N LEU A 40 4.11 7.60 6.36
CA LEU A 40 3.56 6.60 5.44
C LEU A 40 4.67 5.81 4.75
N LYS A 41 5.73 6.49 4.27
CA LYS A 41 6.91 5.85 3.67
C LYS A 41 7.59 4.89 4.65
N ALA A 42 7.69 5.22 5.94
CA ALA A 42 8.24 4.32 6.96
C ALA A 42 7.42 3.01 7.07
N ILE A 43 6.09 3.06 6.94
CA ILE A 43 5.23 1.87 6.92
C ILE A 43 5.48 1.04 5.65
N VAL A 44 5.61 1.69 4.49
CA VAL A 44 5.99 1.01 3.22
C VAL A 44 7.37 0.37 3.34
N THR A 45 8.31 1.05 3.99
CA THR A 45 9.65 0.52 4.30
C THR A 45 9.57 -0.78 5.10
N MET A 46 8.67 -0.89 6.09
CA MET A 46 8.48 -2.15 6.84
C MET A 46 8.08 -3.30 5.92
N ARG A 47 7.16 -3.05 4.98
CA ARG A 47 6.79 -4.04 3.96
C ARG A 47 7.99 -4.44 3.10
N SER A 48 8.81 -3.49 2.68
CA SER A 48 10.00 -3.79 1.88
C SER A 48 11.03 -4.62 2.66
N ILE A 49 11.26 -4.33 3.94
CA ILE A 49 12.16 -5.12 4.80
C ILE A 49 11.62 -6.54 5.01
N ALA A 50 10.29 -6.69 5.20
CA ALA A 50 9.64 -7.99 5.29
C ALA A 50 9.76 -8.80 3.97
N LYS A 51 9.88 -8.12 2.82
CA LYS A 51 10.19 -8.73 1.52
C LYS A 51 11.68 -8.98 1.28
N GLY A 52 12.53 -8.69 2.26
CA GLY A 52 13.97 -8.94 2.19
C GLY A 52 14.80 -7.77 1.69
N LYS A 53 14.22 -6.56 1.54
CA LYS A 53 15.00 -5.36 1.18
C LYS A 53 15.96 -5.01 2.33
N SER A 54 17.22 -4.79 1.97
CA SER A 54 18.25 -4.28 2.88
C SER A 54 18.31 -2.75 2.79
N LEU A 55 18.42 -2.07 3.94
CA LEU A 55 18.39 -0.61 4.02
C LEU A 55 19.45 -0.10 5.01
N ASN A 56 19.98 1.09 4.75
CA ASN A 56 21.02 1.68 5.59
C ASN A 56 20.43 2.31 6.85
N GLY A 57 20.96 1.96 8.03
CA GLY A 57 20.70 2.68 9.28
C GLY A 57 19.26 2.69 9.78
N VAL A 58 18.37 1.90 9.18
CA VAL A 58 16.96 1.82 9.58
C VAL A 58 16.82 0.99 10.86
N LYS A 59 16.17 1.58 11.85
CA LYS A 59 15.69 0.92 13.07
C LYS A 59 14.17 1.00 13.14
N TRP A 60 13.55 -0.12 13.45
CA TRP A 60 12.10 -0.24 13.52
C TRP A 60 11.63 -0.96 14.77
N ASP A 61 10.42 -0.59 15.18
CA ASP A 61 9.65 -1.25 16.21
C ASP A 61 8.17 -1.13 15.81
N ILE A 62 7.54 -2.25 15.47
CA ILE A 62 6.15 -2.28 15.01
C ILE A 62 5.35 -3.34 15.76
N CYS A 63 4.19 -2.92 16.27
CA CYS A 63 3.16 -3.78 16.84
C CYS A 63 1.97 -3.85 15.89
N PHE A 64 1.54 -5.05 15.52
CA PHE A 64 0.38 -5.23 14.65
C PHE A 64 -0.39 -6.51 14.98
N THR A 65 -1.67 -6.53 14.63
CA THR A 65 -2.54 -7.70 14.73
C THR A 65 -2.70 -8.32 13.35
N ALA A 66 -2.36 -9.59 13.20
CA ALA A 66 -2.55 -10.33 11.94
C ALA A 66 -4.00 -10.82 11.78
N ASN A 67 -4.36 -11.35 10.60
CA ASN A 67 -5.73 -11.83 10.31
C ASN A 67 -6.15 -13.03 11.17
N ASN A 68 -5.19 -13.75 11.75
CA ASN A 68 -5.42 -14.81 12.72
C ASN A 68 -5.67 -14.29 14.16
N ASN A 69 -5.84 -12.98 14.35
CA ASN A 69 -5.98 -12.28 15.62
C ASN A 69 -4.77 -12.36 16.57
N SER A 70 -3.64 -12.92 16.12
CA SER A 70 -2.40 -12.89 16.88
C SER A 70 -1.77 -11.50 16.86
N GLN A 71 -1.27 -11.07 18.02
CA GLN A 71 -0.53 -9.83 18.15
C GLN A 71 0.95 -10.11 17.96
N TYR A 72 1.55 -9.44 16.97
CA TYR A 72 2.97 -9.52 16.68
C TYR A 72 3.67 -8.24 17.09
N HIS A 73 4.87 -8.38 17.62
CA HIS A 73 5.79 -7.28 17.89
C HIS A 73 7.11 -7.59 17.20
N TRP A 74 7.47 -6.77 16.22
CA TRP A 74 8.66 -6.94 15.39
C TRP A 74 9.58 -5.73 15.55
N VAL A 75 10.80 -6.01 15.99
CA VAL A 75 11.82 -4.99 16.26
C VAL A 75 13.08 -5.38 15.50
N GLY A 76 13.78 -4.40 14.95
CA GLY A 76 15.09 -4.64 14.38
C GLY A 76 15.88 -3.38 14.06
N GLU A 77 17.14 -3.59 13.69
CA GLU A 77 18.09 -2.53 13.41
C GLU A 77 19.11 -2.99 12.36
N PHE A 78 19.21 -2.24 11.27
CA PHE A 78 20.30 -2.35 10.30
C PHE A 78 21.54 -1.58 10.77
N GLU A 79 22.70 -2.02 10.28
CA GLU A 79 23.93 -1.26 10.40
C GLU A 79 23.83 0.07 9.65
N THR A 80 24.56 1.06 10.14
CA THR A 80 24.65 2.38 9.51
C THR A 80 26.04 2.55 8.91
N LYS A 81 26.12 2.74 7.61
CA LYS A 81 27.34 3.18 6.92
C LYS A 81 27.13 4.63 6.48
N LYS A 82 28.13 5.49 6.71
CA LYS A 82 28.10 6.85 6.18
C LYS A 82 28.39 6.77 4.68
N LEU A 83 27.38 7.07 3.88
CA LEU A 83 27.49 7.22 2.43
C LEU A 83 27.85 8.67 2.11
N ASP A 84 28.58 8.88 1.00
CA ASP A 84 28.78 10.23 0.48
C ASP A 84 27.46 10.74 -0.13
N ASN A 85 27.18 12.04 -0.06
CA ASN A 85 25.88 12.64 -0.45
C ASN A 85 25.41 12.29 -1.88
N PHE A 86 26.33 11.96 -2.79
CA PHE A 86 26.01 11.57 -4.16
C PHE A 86 25.37 10.17 -4.21
N ASP A 87 25.84 9.23 -3.38
CA ASP A 87 25.32 7.87 -3.31
C ASP A 87 23.94 7.83 -2.61
N ALA A 88 23.74 8.71 -1.62
CA ALA A 88 22.45 8.82 -0.91
C ALA A 88 21.31 9.32 -1.81
N PHE A 89 21.58 10.27 -2.72
CA PHE A 89 20.60 10.79 -3.66
C PHE A 89 20.16 9.73 -4.69
N ILE A 90 21.11 8.92 -5.18
CA ILE A 90 20.82 7.81 -6.10
C ILE A 90 19.94 6.76 -5.41
N LEU A 91 20.15 6.50 -4.10
CA LEU A 91 19.37 5.52 -3.34
C LEU A 91 17.89 5.91 -3.15
N GLU A 92 17.61 7.21 -3.04
CA GLU A 92 16.25 7.74 -2.81
C GLU A 92 15.36 7.61 -4.07
N ASP A 93 15.91 7.85 -5.27
CA ASP A 93 15.21 7.70 -6.56
C ASP A 93 14.95 6.22 -6.94
N ILE A 94 15.77 5.28 -6.43
CA ILE A 94 15.65 3.83 -6.71
C ILE A 94 14.56 3.15 -5.86
N LEU A 95 13.92 3.87 -4.92
CA LEU A 95 12.74 3.35 -4.23
C LEU A 95 11.58 3.02 -5.19
N ASP A 96 11.60 3.56 -6.42
CA ASP A 96 10.57 3.41 -7.44
C ASP A 96 10.93 2.49 -8.64
N GLY A 97 12.12 1.87 -8.71
CA GLY A 97 12.40 0.92 -9.79
C GLY A 97 13.83 0.36 -9.89
N GLU A 98 13.88 -0.93 -10.22
CA GLU A 98 15.01 -1.81 -10.58
C GLU A 98 16.12 -2.05 -9.52
N GLU A 99 16.32 -3.33 -9.22
CA GLU A 99 17.37 -3.89 -8.36
C GLU A 99 18.74 -3.65 -9.02
N ASN A 100 19.45 -2.62 -8.59
CA ASN A 100 20.90 -2.61 -8.72
C ASN A 100 21.50 -3.37 -7.53
N GLU A 101 22.32 -4.38 -7.83
CA GLU A 101 23.37 -4.84 -6.92
C GLU A 101 24.23 -3.61 -6.56
N GLU A 102 24.45 -3.32 -5.28
CA GLU A 102 25.82 -3.02 -4.78
C GLU A 102 25.96 -2.60 -3.30
N GLN A 103 24.90 -2.41 -2.50
CA GLN A 103 25.10 -2.23 -1.05
C GLN A 103 24.08 -2.96 -0.18
N GLU A 104 24.54 -4.05 0.41
CA GLU A 104 23.83 -4.78 1.44
C GLU A 104 24.27 -4.30 2.84
N PHE A 105 23.29 -4.02 3.71
CA PHE A 105 23.46 -3.60 5.09
C PHE A 105 23.10 -4.76 6.03
N GLN A 106 24.02 -5.09 6.94
CA GLN A 106 23.79 -6.16 7.90
C GLN A 106 22.72 -5.78 8.92
N ILE A 107 21.80 -6.70 9.21
CA ILE A 107 20.92 -6.58 10.37
C ILE A 107 21.71 -6.95 11.63
N ILE A 108 21.89 -5.96 12.50
CA ILE A 108 22.60 -6.05 13.79
C ILE A 108 21.73 -6.76 14.82
N TYR A 109 20.44 -6.45 14.83
CA TYR A 109 19.48 -7.01 15.76
C TYR A 109 18.12 -7.18 15.09
N GLU A 110 17.44 -8.27 15.39
CA GLU A 110 16.04 -8.47 15.02
C GLU A 110 15.36 -9.38 16.04
N SER A 111 14.12 -9.07 16.41
CA SER A 111 13.29 -9.93 17.22
C SER A 111 11.85 -9.86 16.77
N LEU A 112 11.21 -11.03 16.70
CA LEU A 112 9.79 -11.17 16.47
C LEU A 112 9.20 -11.92 17.66
N SER A 113 8.17 -11.36 18.27
CA SER A 113 7.35 -12.05 19.27
C SER A 113 5.89 -12.12 18.83
N VAL A 114 5.21 -13.18 19.27
CA VAL A 114 3.77 -13.39 19.08
C VAL A 114 3.12 -13.53 20.45
N ASN A 115 2.09 -12.72 20.73
CA ASN A 115 1.37 -12.71 22.01
C ASN A 115 2.30 -12.65 23.25
N GLY A 116 3.45 -11.99 23.12
CA GLY A 116 4.48 -11.87 24.17
C GLY A 116 5.55 -12.97 24.19
N GLU A 117 5.41 -14.04 23.40
CA GLU A 117 6.41 -15.10 23.28
C GLU A 117 7.37 -14.84 22.12
N ILE A 118 8.68 -14.94 22.35
CA ILE A 118 9.71 -14.68 21.33
C ILE A 118 9.75 -15.86 20.35
N LEU A 119 9.41 -15.60 19.08
CA LEU A 119 9.53 -16.56 17.99
C LEU A 119 10.91 -16.51 17.34
N ILE A 120 11.38 -15.30 17.06
CA ILE A 120 12.66 -15.06 16.40
C ILE A 120 13.51 -14.16 17.28
N LYS A 121 14.77 -14.53 17.42
CA LYS A 121 15.81 -13.64 17.93
C LYS A 121 17.05 -13.76 17.09
N ARG A 122 17.55 -12.62 16.62
CA ARG A 122 18.76 -12.49 15.85
C ARG A 122 19.70 -11.51 16.53
N ASP A 123 20.93 -11.96 16.72
CA ASP A 123 22.03 -11.19 17.29
C ASP A 123 23.36 -11.57 16.60
N ASP A 124 24.48 -11.15 17.20
CA ASP A 124 25.84 -11.44 16.73
C ASP A 124 26.16 -12.94 16.66
N LYS A 125 25.44 -13.78 17.42
CA LYS A 125 25.64 -15.24 17.46
C LYS A 125 24.87 -15.96 16.35
N GLY A 126 23.89 -15.31 15.74
CA GLY A 126 23.07 -15.86 14.66
C GLY A 126 21.58 -15.73 14.93
N ILE A 127 20.79 -16.55 14.26
CA ILE A 127 19.33 -16.54 14.36
C ILE A 127 18.87 -17.74 15.18
N LYS A 128 17.97 -17.48 16.13
CA LYS A 128 17.19 -18.49 16.85
C LYS A 128 15.73 -18.40 16.42
N PHE A 129 15.15 -19.54 16.09
CA PHE A 129 13.72 -19.71 15.88
C PHE A 129 13.19 -20.69 16.94
N LYS A 130 12.21 -20.27 17.75
CA LYS A 130 11.68 -21.04 18.89
C LYS A 130 12.80 -21.63 19.77
N ASP A 131 13.71 -20.76 20.20
CA ASP A 131 14.91 -21.05 21.00
C ASP A 131 15.97 -21.99 20.38
N LYS A 132 15.76 -22.48 19.15
CA LYS A 132 16.72 -23.32 18.43
C LYS A 132 17.49 -22.50 17.40
N PHE A 133 18.80 -22.69 17.33
CA PHE A 133 19.60 -22.08 16.28
C PHE A 133 19.22 -22.66 14.91
N VAL A 134 19.01 -21.77 13.95
CA VAL A 134 18.82 -22.16 12.55
C VAL A 134 20.18 -22.19 11.83
N PRO A 135 20.30 -22.87 10.67
CA PRO A 135 21.49 -22.82 9.84
C PRO A 135 21.90 -21.38 9.48
N LYS A 136 23.12 -21.22 8.96
CA LYS A 136 23.62 -19.90 8.57
C LYS A 136 22.79 -19.35 7.40
N LEU A 137 21.97 -18.34 7.67
CA LEU A 137 21.16 -17.60 6.69
C LEU A 137 21.80 -16.24 6.35
N SER A 138 21.23 -15.55 5.37
CA SER A 138 21.69 -14.21 4.94
C SER A 138 21.71 -13.23 6.11
N ARG A 139 22.77 -12.40 6.17
CA ARG A 139 22.87 -11.33 7.15
C ARG A 139 22.21 -10.03 6.70
N PHE A 140 21.74 -9.96 5.47
CA PHE A 140 21.25 -8.73 4.85
C PHE A 140 19.73 -8.69 4.72
N GLN A 141 19.09 -9.85 4.84
CA GLN A 141 17.64 -10.02 4.83
C GLN A 141 17.10 -10.26 6.24
N SER A 142 15.88 -9.80 6.48
CA SER A 142 15.15 -10.06 7.72
C SER A 142 14.89 -11.55 7.91
N ALA A 143 14.93 -12.02 9.16
CA ALA A 143 14.54 -13.37 9.52
C ALA A 143 13.06 -13.64 9.21
N VAL A 144 12.21 -12.60 9.28
CA VAL A 144 10.82 -12.65 8.77
C VAL A 144 10.77 -13.04 7.30
N SER A 145 11.58 -12.39 6.44
CA SER A 145 11.65 -12.73 5.02
C SER A 145 12.19 -14.14 4.79
N LEU A 146 13.28 -14.49 5.50
CA LEU A 146 14.01 -15.74 5.31
C LEU A 146 13.22 -16.98 5.75
N LEU A 147 12.35 -16.83 6.74
CA LEU A 147 11.54 -17.90 7.32
C LEU A 147 10.06 -17.72 6.99
N SER A 148 9.74 -17.02 5.90
CA SER A 148 8.36 -16.68 5.51
C SER A 148 7.47 -17.90 5.20
N GLU A 149 8.06 -19.07 4.92
CA GLU A 149 7.34 -20.33 4.72
C GLU A 149 6.97 -21.04 6.03
N GLU A 150 7.55 -20.62 7.17
CA GLU A 150 7.21 -21.21 8.46
C GLU A 150 5.79 -20.81 8.89
N PRO A 151 4.94 -21.74 9.35
CA PRO A 151 3.54 -21.46 9.67
C PRO A 151 3.31 -20.33 10.69
N ASP A 152 4.24 -20.11 11.61
CA ASP A 152 4.13 -19.05 12.63
C ASP A 152 4.55 -17.67 12.10
N ILE A 153 5.27 -17.63 10.97
CA ILE A 153 5.86 -16.43 10.37
C ILE A 153 5.11 -16.04 9.09
N ALA A 154 4.56 -16.99 8.34
CA ALA A 154 3.72 -16.73 7.17
C ALA A 154 2.63 -15.65 7.41
N PRO A 155 1.91 -15.62 8.56
CA PRO A 155 0.95 -14.56 8.86
C PRO A 155 1.55 -13.15 8.92
N VAL A 156 2.83 -13.04 9.29
CA VAL A 156 3.57 -11.76 9.29
C VAL A 156 3.81 -11.31 7.86
N GLN A 157 4.30 -12.22 7.00
CA GLN A 157 4.54 -11.92 5.60
C GLN A 157 3.26 -11.52 4.87
N ASP A 158 2.18 -12.27 5.08
CA ASP A 158 0.86 -12.00 4.52
C ASP A 158 0.34 -10.63 4.98
N SER A 159 0.54 -10.31 6.26
CA SER A 159 0.15 -9.02 6.83
C SER A 159 0.85 -7.85 6.12
N PHE A 160 2.17 -7.91 5.95
CA PHE A 160 2.91 -6.86 5.24
C PHE A 160 2.59 -6.79 3.74
N ASN A 161 2.28 -7.94 3.11
CA ASN A 161 1.88 -7.96 1.70
C ASN A 161 0.56 -7.21 1.44
N GLN A 162 -0.33 -7.18 2.44
CA GLN A 162 -1.61 -6.47 2.44
C GLN A 162 -1.50 -4.96 2.72
N ILE A 163 -0.30 -4.37 2.73
CA ILE A 163 -0.14 -2.91 2.79
C ILE A 163 -0.17 -2.34 1.37
N ILE A 164 -1.13 -1.45 1.11
CA ILE A 164 -1.30 -0.74 -0.16
C ILE A 164 -0.95 0.73 0.08
N TYR A 165 0.00 1.25 -0.69
CA TYR A 165 0.31 2.67 -0.73
C TYR A 165 -0.32 3.28 -1.99
N SER A 166 -1.29 4.15 -1.79
CA SER A 166 -1.92 4.93 -2.86
C SER A 166 -1.21 6.27 -2.91
N ASP A 167 -0.11 6.34 -3.66
CA ASP A 167 0.44 7.64 -4.03
C ASP A 167 -0.47 8.28 -5.07
N GLN A 168 -1.11 9.39 -4.68
CA GLN A 168 -1.87 10.22 -5.61
C GLN A 168 -0.97 10.84 -6.70
N SER A 169 0.36 10.63 -6.68
CA SER A 169 1.31 11.05 -7.71
C SER A 169 1.51 10.03 -8.85
N SER A 170 1.22 8.75 -8.61
CA SER A 170 1.49 7.66 -9.56
C SER A 170 0.73 7.86 -10.88
N SER A 171 1.41 7.57 -11.99
CA SER A 171 0.92 7.93 -13.31
C SER A 171 -0.47 7.31 -13.57
N VAL A 172 -1.45 8.18 -13.78
CA VAL A 172 -2.87 7.88 -14.09
C VAL A 172 -3.01 6.94 -15.32
N ASN A 173 -1.91 6.69 -16.03
CA ASN A 173 -1.80 5.89 -17.23
C ASN A 173 -0.73 4.79 -17.12
N ALA A 174 -0.41 4.30 -15.92
CA ALA A 174 0.50 3.17 -15.74
C ALA A 174 -0.08 1.93 -16.44
N ILE A 175 0.40 1.65 -17.64
CA ILE A 175 0.06 0.44 -18.38
C ILE A 175 1.05 -0.65 -17.97
N TYR A 176 0.54 -1.86 -17.76
CA TYR A 176 1.34 -3.04 -17.47
C TYR A 176 1.41 -3.93 -18.71
N PRO A 177 2.27 -3.60 -19.70
CA PRO A 177 2.31 -4.32 -20.98
C PRO A 177 2.69 -5.79 -20.82
N THR A 178 3.35 -6.17 -19.73
CA THR A 178 3.67 -7.57 -19.44
C THR A 178 2.45 -8.41 -19.05
N ILE A 179 1.32 -7.78 -18.71
CA ILE A 179 0.09 -8.47 -18.32
C ILE A 179 -0.72 -8.85 -19.56
N LYS A 180 -0.82 -10.16 -19.82
CA LYS A 180 -1.71 -10.73 -20.84
C LYS A 180 -3.13 -10.86 -20.30
N TYR A 181 -3.96 -9.84 -20.53
CA TYR A 181 -5.30 -9.78 -19.97
C TYR A 181 -6.16 -10.97 -20.39
N ALA A 182 -6.15 -11.38 -21.66
CA ALA A 182 -6.94 -12.50 -22.14
C ALA A 182 -6.67 -13.81 -21.38
N SER A 183 -5.40 -14.07 -21.03
CA SER A 183 -5.01 -15.23 -20.22
C SER A 183 -5.54 -15.14 -18.78
N LEU A 184 -5.58 -13.93 -18.21
CA LEU A 184 -6.16 -13.71 -16.89
C LEU A 184 -7.67 -13.91 -16.90
N THR A 185 -8.38 -13.40 -17.90
CA THR A 185 -9.84 -13.60 -18.03
C THR A 185 -10.19 -15.09 -18.05
N GLN A 186 -9.41 -15.91 -18.76
CA GLN A 186 -9.60 -17.36 -18.75
C GLN A 186 -9.27 -17.99 -17.39
N LYS A 187 -8.20 -17.56 -16.72
CA LYS A 187 -7.82 -18.06 -15.40
C LYS A 187 -8.90 -17.78 -14.35
N TYR A 188 -9.49 -16.58 -14.37
CA TYR A 188 -10.46 -16.13 -13.37
C TYR A 188 -11.91 -16.51 -13.70
N SER A 189 -12.17 -17.16 -14.83
CA SER A 189 -13.53 -17.62 -15.17
C SER A 189 -14.06 -18.69 -14.22
N SER A 190 -13.18 -19.40 -13.50
CA SER A 190 -13.53 -20.46 -12.54
C SER A 190 -13.16 -20.14 -11.09
N LEU A 191 -12.59 -18.96 -10.83
CA LEU A 191 -12.16 -18.53 -9.49
C LEU A 191 -13.24 -17.69 -8.81
N THR A 192 -13.13 -17.58 -7.49
CA THR A 192 -14.04 -16.77 -6.68
C THR A 192 -13.58 -15.32 -6.59
N LEU A 193 -14.49 -14.43 -6.17
CA LEU A 193 -14.14 -13.05 -5.84
C LEU A 193 -13.04 -12.97 -4.77
N CYS A 194 -13.06 -13.87 -3.78
CA CYS A 194 -12.06 -13.93 -2.73
C CYS A 194 -10.66 -14.21 -3.30
N ASP A 195 -10.55 -15.13 -4.26
CA ASP A 195 -9.29 -15.43 -4.94
C ASP A 195 -8.77 -14.21 -5.71
N LEU A 196 -9.67 -13.45 -6.35
CA LEU A 196 -9.30 -12.22 -7.05
C LEU A 196 -8.83 -11.12 -6.09
N LYS A 197 -9.56 -10.90 -4.99
CA LYS A 197 -9.18 -9.93 -3.95
C LYS A 197 -7.81 -10.25 -3.37
N GLY A 198 -7.53 -11.53 -3.08
CA GLY A 198 -6.25 -12.00 -2.54
C GLY A 198 -5.09 -12.01 -3.52
N SER A 199 -5.31 -11.71 -4.80
CA SER A 199 -4.24 -11.70 -5.79
C SER A 199 -3.36 -10.44 -5.71
N ASN A 200 -2.11 -10.55 -6.17
CA ASN A 200 -1.17 -9.42 -6.30
C ASN A 200 -1.36 -8.63 -7.62
N LEU A 201 -2.52 -8.77 -8.28
CA LEU A 201 -2.79 -8.05 -9.53
C LEU A 201 -2.97 -6.54 -9.28
N PRO A 202 -2.60 -5.68 -10.25
CA PRO A 202 -2.90 -4.25 -10.17
C PRO A 202 -4.40 -3.98 -10.06
N VAL A 203 -4.78 -2.90 -9.36
CA VAL A 203 -6.19 -2.58 -9.07
C VAL A 203 -7.02 -2.42 -10.35
N GLN A 204 -6.49 -1.77 -11.39
CA GLN A 204 -7.19 -1.66 -12.68
C GLN A 204 -7.46 -3.02 -13.32
N ILE A 205 -6.52 -3.96 -13.21
CA ILE A 205 -6.70 -5.32 -13.73
C ILE A 205 -7.75 -6.07 -12.90
N LYS A 206 -7.73 -5.92 -11.57
CA LYS A 206 -8.79 -6.48 -10.70
C LYS A 206 -10.16 -5.90 -11.07
N LEU A 207 -10.26 -4.59 -11.30
CA LEU A 207 -11.49 -3.92 -11.71
C LEU A 207 -12.01 -4.47 -13.04
N ALA A 208 -11.13 -4.73 -14.00
CA ALA A 208 -11.51 -5.30 -15.29
C ALA A 208 -12.02 -6.74 -15.16
N LEU A 209 -11.34 -7.57 -14.34
CA LEU A 209 -11.80 -8.93 -14.06
C LEU A 209 -13.14 -8.94 -13.32
N VAL A 210 -13.37 -7.99 -12.41
CA VAL A 210 -14.67 -7.79 -11.76
C VAL A 210 -15.75 -7.36 -12.76
N TYR A 211 -15.43 -6.46 -13.68
CA TYR A 211 -16.33 -6.09 -14.77
C TYR A 211 -16.76 -7.30 -15.63
N ASP A 212 -15.83 -8.21 -15.95
CA ASP A 212 -16.12 -9.36 -16.82
C ASP A 212 -16.79 -10.54 -16.07
N HIS A 213 -16.48 -10.77 -14.80
CA HIS A 213 -16.88 -12.00 -14.08
C HIS A 213 -17.76 -11.78 -12.85
N PHE A 214 -17.76 -10.59 -12.26
CA PHE A 214 -18.42 -10.28 -10.98
C PHE A 214 -19.28 -9.01 -11.11
N PRO A 215 -20.36 -9.04 -11.92
CA PRO A 215 -21.12 -7.84 -12.28
C PRO A 215 -21.80 -7.17 -11.10
N ASN A 216 -22.17 -7.92 -10.04
CA ASN A 216 -22.78 -7.35 -8.85
C ASN A 216 -21.78 -6.45 -8.11
N GLU A 217 -20.57 -6.94 -7.87
CA GLU A 217 -19.48 -6.20 -7.26
C GLU A 217 -19.03 -5.02 -8.12
N PHE A 218 -18.97 -5.20 -9.44
CA PHE A 218 -18.69 -4.11 -10.36
C PHE A 218 -19.73 -3.00 -10.24
N ASN A 219 -21.02 -3.36 -10.18
CA ASN A 219 -22.09 -2.38 -10.07
C ASN A 219 -22.02 -1.59 -8.77
N LEU A 220 -21.62 -2.19 -7.63
CA LEU A 220 -21.40 -1.45 -6.38
C LEU A 220 -20.32 -0.38 -6.54
N ILE A 221 -19.17 -0.74 -7.13
CA ILE A 221 -18.07 0.20 -7.41
C ILE A 221 -18.54 1.31 -8.37
N LYS A 222 -19.27 0.92 -9.42
CA LYS A 222 -19.78 1.84 -10.45
C LYS A 222 -20.79 2.83 -9.88
N GLU A 223 -21.76 2.35 -9.12
CA GLU A 223 -22.82 3.18 -8.51
C GLU A 223 -22.20 4.20 -7.55
N ASN A 224 -21.27 3.76 -6.70
CA ASN A 224 -20.53 4.65 -5.82
C ASN A 224 -19.77 5.73 -6.63
N PHE A 225 -19.06 5.34 -7.68
CA PHE A 225 -18.36 6.29 -8.53
C PHE A 225 -19.30 7.32 -9.20
N ILE A 226 -20.48 6.89 -9.66
CA ILE A 226 -21.51 7.75 -10.26
C ILE A 226 -22.13 8.69 -9.22
N GLU A 227 -22.29 8.25 -7.97
CA GLU A 227 -22.76 9.10 -6.87
C GLU A 227 -21.79 10.27 -6.63
N ILE A 228 -20.48 9.99 -6.71
CA ILE A 228 -19.45 11.02 -6.59
C ILE A 228 -19.41 11.94 -7.82
N PHE A 229 -19.54 11.37 -9.02
CA PHE A 229 -19.49 12.10 -10.29
C PHE A 229 -20.83 12.00 -11.01
N ASN A 230 -21.79 12.81 -10.59
CA ASN A 230 -23.16 12.76 -11.10
C ASN A 230 -23.29 13.02 -12.62
N GLN A 231 -22.27 13.54 -13.29
CA GLN A 231 -22.21 13.69 -14.74
C GLN A 231 -21.94 12.37 -15.46
N VAL A 232 -21.43 11.35 -14.77
CA VAL A 232 -21.15 10.03 -15.32
C VAL A 232 -22.43 9.19 -15.32
N GLU A 233 -22.67 8.48 -16.41
CA GLU A 233 -23.81 7.56 -16.59
C GLU A 233 -23.38 6.10 -16.50
N ASP A 234 -22.19 5.76 -17.00
CA ASP A 234 -21.73 4.38 -17.05
C ASP A 234 -20.21 4.28 -17.16
N ILE A 235 -19.67 3.10 -16.80
CA ILE A 235 -18.24 2.79 -16.83
C ILE A 235 -18.04 1.44 -17.51
N LYS A 236 -17.03 1.35 -18.37
CA LYS A 236 -16.68 0.13 -19.11
C LYS A 236 -15.18 -0.08 -19.08
N LEU A 237 -14.74 -1.34 -18.99
CA LEU A 237 -13.33 -1.73 -19.13
C LEU A 237 -13.16 -2.62 -20.35
N ARG A 238 -12.51 -2.09 -21.38
CA ARG A 238 -12.21 -2.82 -22.61
C ARG A 238 -10.92 -2.31 -23.24
N PRO A 239 -10.27 -3.13 -24.06
CA PRO A 239 -9.17 -2.66 -24.88
C PRO A 239 -9.52 -1.46 -25.75
N ASP A 240 -8.50 -0.71 -26.13
CA ASP A 240 -8.67 0.35 -27.11
C ASP A 240 -8.95 -0.29 -28.48
N GLU A 241 -9.84 0.33 -29.23
CA GLU A 241 -10.25 -0.15 -30.56
C GLU A 241 -9.32 0.40 -31.67
N ASN A 242 -8.34 1.22 -31.29
CA ASN A 242 -7.33 1.76 -32.19
C ASN A 242 -6.35 0.64 -32.63
N GLU A 243 -6.42 0.26 -33.91
CA GLU A 243 -5.58 -0.75 -34.54
C GLU A 243 -4.07 -0.39 -34.55
N ASP A 244 -3.72 0.89 -34.35
CA ASP A 244 -2.35 1.41 -34.37
C ASP A 244 -1.59 1.23 -33.03
N LEU A 245 -2.23 0.74 -31.96
CA LEU A 245 -1.50 0.43 -30.73
C LEU A 245 -0.65 -0.84 -30.92
N HIS A 246 0.56 -0.84 -30.33
CA HIS A 246 1.40 -2.05 -30.28
C HIS A 246 0.57 -3.27 -29.82
N LEU A 247 0.74 -4.42 -30.47
CA LEU A 247 0.05 -5.71 -30.22
C LEU A 247 -0.04 -6.15 -28.74
N ILE A 248 0.80 -5.61 -27.87
CA ILE A 248 0.82 -5.91 -26.43
C ILE A 248 -0.20 -5.05 -25.66
N LEU A 249 -0.54 -3.87 -26.18
CA LEU A 249 -1.50 -2.93 -25.60
C LEU A 249 -2.93 -3.13 -26.13
N THR A 250 -3.09 -3.86 -27.25
CA THR A 250 -4.39 -4.14 -27.88
C THR A 250 -5.31 -5.02 -27.03
N GLU A 251 -4.80 -5.67 -25.98
CA GLU A 251 -5.59 -6.45 -25.02
C GLU A 251 -5.76 -5.76 -23.66
N TYR A 252 -5.10 -4.62 -23.42
CA TYR A 252 -5.08 -4.00 -22.10
C TYR A 252 -6.44 -3.38 -21.77
N PRO A 253 -7.07 -3.68 -20.62
CA PRO A 253 -8.44 -3.24 -20.32
C PRO A 253 -8.45 -1.77 -19.85
N PHE A 254 -8.51 -0.84 -20.81
CA PHE A 254 -8.62 0.58 -20.52
C PHE A 254 -9.99 0.95 -19.96
N VAL A 255 -10.01 1.89 -19.02
CA VAL A 255 -11.24 2.48 -18.49
C VAL A 255 -11.84 3.42 -19.54
N LYS A 256 -13.15 3.28 -19.78
CA LYS A 256 -13.95 4.20 -20.58
C LYS A 256 -15.14 4.67 -19.75
N ILE A 257 -15.44 5.97 -19.82
CA ILE A 257 -16.55 6.60 -19.09
C ILE A 257 -17.58 7.15 -20.07
N LYS A 258 -18.86 7.01 -19.73
CA LYS A 258 -19.98 7.63 -20.45
C LYS A 258 -20.50 8.80 -19.62
N GLU A 259 -20.61 9.98 -20.21
CA GLU A 259 -21.13 11.18 -19.54
C GLU A 259 -22.47 11.63 -20.12
N LYS A 260 -23.28 12.28 -19.27
CA LYS A 260 -24.59 12.84 -19.62
C LYS A 260 -24.46 13.84 -20.77
N GLY A 261 -25.20 13.59 -21.84
CA GLY A 261 -25.20 14.43 -23.03
C GLY A 261 -24.02 14.23 -23.98
N VAL A 262 -23.10 13.30 -23.69
CA VAL A 262 -21.97 12.96 -24.59
C VAL A 262 -22.30 11.66 -25.32
N ASN A 263 -22.41 11.70 -26.65
CA ASN A 263 -22.80 10.54 -27.46
C ASN A 263 -21.72 9.44 -27.54
N THR A 264 -20.45 9.78 -27.33
CA THR A 264 -19.32 8.85 -27.39
C THR A 264 -18.81 8.46 -26.01
N TRP A 265 -18.04 7.36 -25.94
CA TRP A 265 -17.31 6.98 -24.73
C TRP A 265 -16.02 7.80 -24.62
N ILE A 266 -15.71 8.28 -23.42
CA ILE A 266 -14.48 8.99 -23.10
C ILE A 266 -13.41 7.96 -22.74
N ASN A 267 -12.32 7.92 -23.51
CA ASN A 267 -11.21 7.02 -23.30
C ASN A 267 -10.35 7.42 -22.08
N GLN A 268 -9.69 6.45 -21.44
CA GLN A 268 -8.88 6.64 -20.23
C GLN A 268 -7.96 7.86 -20.26
N HIS A 269 -7.21 8.05 -21.35
CA HIS A 269 -6.27 9.17 -21.49
C HIS A 269 -6.93 10.55 -21.52
N ARG A 270 -8.26 10.63 -21.67
CA ARG A 270 -9.07 11.87 -21.62
C ARG A 270 -9.88 12.00 -20.34
N ILE A 271 -9.90 10.98 -19.48
CA ILE A 271 -10.55 11.06 -18.17
C ILE A 271 -9.70 11.98 -17.30
N SER A 272 -10.33 12.84 -16.51
CA SER A 272 -9.59 13.69 -15.57
C SER A 272 -8.81 12.83 -14.57
N SER A 273 -7.60 13.26 -14.23
CA SER A 273 -6.74 12.54 -13.27
C SER A 273 -7.45 12.29 -11.94
N GLY A 274 -8.24 13.26 -11.47
CA GLY A 274 -9.06 13.12 -10.26
C GLY A 274 -10.10 12.02 -10.36
N MET A 275 -10.87 11.98 -11.44
CA MET A 275 -11.88 10.93 -11.67
C MET A 275 -11.24 9.55 -11.70
N PHE A 276 -10.16 9.38 -12.46
CA PHE A 276 -9.50 8.09 -12.55
C PHE A 276 -8.92 7.65 -11.19
N LYS A 277 -8.30 8.56 -10.44
CA LYS A 277 -7.78 8.28 -9.08
C LYS A 277 -8.88 7.86 -8.12
N ILE A 278 -10.03 8.54 -8.13
CA ILE A 278 -11.19 8.15 -7.32
C ILE A 278 -11.67 6.76 -7.70
N LEU A 279 -11.81 6.46 -9.00
CA LEU A 279 -12.23 5.13 -9.44
C LEU A 279 -11.25 4.05 -8.96
N MET A 280 -9.94 4.30 -9.07
CA MET A 280 -8.93 3.38 -8.56
C MET A 280 -8.97 3.24 -7.04
N LEU A 281 -9.21 4.31 -6.30
CA LEU A 281 -9.32 4.28 -4.84
C LEU A 281 -10.55 3.50 -4.38
N ILE A 282 -11.74 3.77 -4.94
CA ILE A 282 -12.96 2.99 -4.66
C ILE A 282 -12.72 1.52 -5.01
N SER A 283 -12.16 1.26 -6.19
CA SER A 283 -11.85 -0.11 -6.60
C SER A 283 -10.87 -0.79 -5.63
N ALA A 284 -9.85 -0.09 -5.16
CA ALA A 284 -8.92 -0.61 -4.17
C ALA A 284 -9.63 -0.96 -2.87
N ILE A 285 -10.54 -0.11 -2.38
CA ILE A 285 -11.33 -0.36 -1.17
C ILE A 285 -12.18 -1.63 -1.34
N TYR A 286 -13.00 -1.70 -2.39
CA TYR A 286 -13.92 -2.82 -2.61
C TYR A 286 -13.20 -4.14 -2.97
N LEU A 287 -12.04 -4.08 -3.62
CA LEU A 287 -11.29 -5.23 -4.12
C LEU A 287 -10.10 -5.63 -3.23
N SER A 288 -9.99 -5.03 -2.05
CA SER A 288 -9.04 -5.46 -1.02
C SER A 288 -9.58 -6.62 -0.19
N THR A 289 -8.67 -7.47 0.30
CA THR A 289 -9.00 -8.48 1.31
C THR A 289 -9.19 -7.85 2.67
N GLU A 290 -9.92 -8.52 3.55
CA GLU A 290 -10.01 -8.14 4.95
C GLU A 290 -8.61 -8.04 5.59
N GLY A 291 -8.43 -7.01 6.41
CA GLY A 291 -7.16 -6.70 7.04
C GLY A 291 -6.17 -5.94 6.15
N THR A 292 -6.57 -5.44 4.99
CA THR A 292 -5.68 -4.58 4.18
C THR A 292 -5.48 -3.23 4.85
N VAL A 293 -4.23 -2.77 4.87
CA VAL A 293 -3.87 -1.42 5.33
C VAL A 293 -3.69 -0.53 4.12
N ILE A 294 -4.56 0.46 3.96
CA ILE A 294 -4.54 1.43 2.86
C ILE A 294 -3.95 2.74 3.37
N LEU A 295 -2.79 3.09 2.82
CA LEU A 295 -2.09 4.33 3.07
C LEU A 295 -2.42 5.31 1.94
N ILE A 296 -2.90 6.51 2.27
CA ILE A 296 -3.23 7.53 1.26
C ILE A 296 -2.52 8.83 1.64
N ASP A 297 -1.57 9.24 0.81
CA ASP A 297 -0.91 10.53 1.00
C ASP A 297 -1.70 11.65 0.33
N GLU A 298 -1.70 12.81 0.99
CA GLU A 298 -2.40 14.03 0.61
C GLU A 298 -3.81 13.72 0.07
N PHE A 299 -4.68 13.19 0.93
CA PHE A 299 -5.99 12.65 0.55
C PHE A 299 -6.84 13.61 -0.30
N GLU A 300 -6.73 14.91 -0.08
CA GLU A 300 -7.39 15.96 -0.86
C GLU A 300 -6.91 16.08 -2.31
N ASN A 301 -5.70 15.61 -2.62
CA ASN A 301 -5.07 15.84 -3.91
C ASN A 301 -5.84 15.19 -5.04
N SER A 302 -6.10 15.98 -6.06
CA SER A 302 -6.89 15.57 -7.24
C SER A 302 -8.35 15.19 -6.94
N LEU A 303 -8.81 15.22 -5.69
CA LEU A 303 -10.20 14.87 -5.33
C LEU A 303 -11.11 16.09 -5.22
N GLY A 304 -10.58 17.28 -4.95
CA GLY A 304 -11.41 18.50 -4.81
C GLY A 304 -12.47 18.33 -3.70
N VAL A 305 -13.73 18.72 -3.95
CA VAL A 305 -14.84 18.56 -2.98
C VAL A 305 -15.34 17.13 -2.84
N ASN A 306 -15.02 16.25 -3.79
CA ASN A 306 -15.50 14.87 -3.87
C ASN A 306 -14.85 13.93 -2.84
N CYS A 307 -13.76 14.37 -2.22
CA CYS A 307 -13.09 13.70 -1.11
C CYS A 307 -14.02 13.31 0.05
N ILE A 308 -15.10 14.06 0.30
CA ILE A 308 -16.03 13.76 1.41
C ILE A 308 -16.81 12.48 1.18
N ASN A 309 -17.27 12.26 -0.06
CA ASN A 309 -18.05 11.07 -0.36
C ASN A 309 -17.17 9.84 -0.20
N VAL A 310 -15.94 9.90 -0.73
CA VAL A 310 -14.93 8.85 -0.51
C VAL A 310 -14.65 8.64 0.98
N LEU A 311 -14.49 9.72 1.77
CA LEU A 311 -14.26 9.59 3.22
C LEU A 311 -15.39 8.83 3.92
N SER A 312 -16.63 8.99 3.45
CA SER A 312 -17.78 8.25 3.98
C SER A 312 -17.65 6.75 3.68
N ASP A 313 -17.15 6.38 2.51
CA ASP A 313 -16.84 4.98 2.18
C ASP A 313 -15.70 4.42 3.02
N LEU A 314 -14.63 5.21 3.23
CA LEU A 314 -13.54 4.83 4.12
C LEU A 314 -14.07 4.53 5.53
N LEU A 315 -15.02 5.34 6.02
CA LEU A 315 -15.66 5.14 7.31
C LEU A 315 -16.57 3.89 7.32
N ALA A 316 -17.30 3.62 6.23
CA ALA A 316 -18.16 2.45 6.12
C ALA A 316 -17.34 1.13 6.09
N GLU A 317 -16.26 1.10 5.31
CA GLU A 317 -15.39 -0.07 5.11
C GLU A 317 -14.31 -0.23 6.19
N SER A 318 -14.22 0.73 7.10
CA SER A 318 -13.31 0.72 8.25
C SER A 318 -13.40 -0.59 9.08
N ARG A 319 -14.53 -1.29 9.08
CA ARG A 319 -14.65 -2.54 9.84
C ARG A 319 -13.76 -3.68 9.32
N ASN A 320 -13.39 -3.63 8.04
CA ASN A 320 -12.64 -4.67 7.36
C ASN A 320 -11.23 -4.22 6.93
N LEU A 321 -10.98 -2.91 6.88
CA LEU A 321 -9.77 -2.29 6.38
C LEU A 321 -9.21 -1.28 7.39
N GLN A 322 -7.90 -1.05 7.34
CA GLN A 322 -7.28 0.04 8.08
C GLN A 322 -6.87 1.16 7.14
N PHE A 323 -7.21 2.40 7.47
CA PHE A 323 -6.86 3.59 6.72
C PHE A 323 -5.91 4.48 7.51
N ILE A 324 -4.76 4.80 6.92
CA ILE A 324 -3.83 5.79 7.46
C ILE A 324 -3.63 6.84 6.37
N ILE A 325 -4.26 7.99 6.55
CA ILE A 325 -4.35 9.04 5.54
C ILE A 325 -3.66 10.31 6.02
N THR A 326 -3.11 11.10 5.12
CA THR A 326 -2.57 12.42 5.44
C THR A 326 -3.45 13.51 4.83
N SER A 327 -3.55 14.65 5.51
CA SER A 327 -4.14 15.85 4.93
C SER A 327 -3.55 17.10 5.55
N HIS A 328 -3.50 18.18 4.79
CA HIS A 328 -3.27 19.52 5.30
C HIS A 328 -4.48 20.44 5.04
N HIS A 329 -5.51 19.95 4.34
CA HIS A 329 -6.64 20.75 3.91
C HIS A 329 -7.72 20.89 5.01
N PRO A 330 -8.03 22.12 5.48
CA PRO A 330 -8.98 22.34 6.58
C PRO A 330 -10.35 21.71 6.37
N TYR A 331 -10.82 21.65 5.12
CA TYR A 331 -12.08 21.00 4.75
C TYR A 331 -12.13 19.51 5.13
N ILE A 332 -11.06 18.75 4.86
CA ILE A 332 -10.98 17.32 5.22
C ILE A 332 -10.90 17.18 6.74
N ILE A 333 -10.00 17.94 7.34
CA ILE A 333 -9.73 17.90 8.78
C ILE A 333 -11.04 18.14 9.55
N ASN A 334 -11.78 19.20 9.21
CA ASN A 334 -13.03 19.55 9.89
C ASN A 334 -14.18 18.55 9.68
N LYS A 335 -14.05 17.60 8.74
CA LYS A 335 -15.04 16.55 8.48
C LYS A 335 -14.72 15.22 9.16
N VAL A 336 -13.48 15.06 9.63
CA VAL A 336 -13.04 13.87 10.37
C VAL A 336 -13.08 14.16 11.87
N GLY A 337 -13.69 13.29 12.66
CA GLY A 337 -13.72 13.43 14.12
C GLY A 337 -12.32 13.43 14.73
N MET A 338 -12.10 14.25 15.77
CA MET A 338 -10.79 14.42 16.41
C MET A 338 -10.22 13.13 17.01
N GLU A 339 -11.07 12.15 17.32
CA GLU A 339 -10.71 10.80 17.77
C GLU A 339 -9.85 10.03 16.74
N HIS A 340 -9.94 10.42 15.47
CA HIS A 340 -9.14 9.84 14.39
C HIS A 340 -7.85 10.63 14.10
N TRP A 341 -7.62 11.78 14.74
CA TRP A 341 -6.49 12.63 14.41
C TRP A 341 -5.21 12.19 15.10
N LYS A 342 -4.08 12.31 14.39
CA LYS A 342 -2.75 12.35 14.97
C LYS A 342 -2.05 13.60 14.48
N ILE A 343 -1.77 14.52 15.40
CA ILE A 343 -1.11 15.79 15.08
C ILE A 343 0.38 15.54 14.93
N VAL A 344 0.91 15.85 13.75
CA VAL A 344 2.32 15.71 13.41
C VAL A 344 2.98 17.07 13.52
N THR A 345 4.00 17.16 14.37
CA THR A 345 4.81 18.37 14.56
C THR A 345 6.29 18.03 14.47
N ARG A 346 7.07 18.86 13.76
CA ARG A 346 8.52 18.72 13.72
C ARG A 346 9.12 19.37 14.97
N ARG A 347 9.88 18.60 15.74
CA ARG A 347 10.74 19.14 16.81
C ARG A 347 12.16 19.24 16.25
N VAL A 348 12.71 20.45 16.27
CA VAL A 348 14.14 20.66 16.02
C VAL A 348 14.82 20.46 17.37
N VAL A 349 15.66 19.44 17.47
CA VAL A 349 16.44 19.11 18.68
C VAL A 349 17.89 19.48 18.44
#